data_AF-A0A0G3EHI7-F1
#
_entry.id   AF-A0A0G3EHI7-F1
#
_cell.length_a   1.000
_cell.length_b   1.000
_cell.length_c   1.000
_cell.angle_alpha   90.00
_cell.angle_beta   90.00
_cell.angle_gamma   90.00
#
_symmetry.space_group_name_H-M   'P 1'
#
loop_
_entity.id
_entity.type
_entity.pdbx_description
1 polymer ?
#
loop_
_entity_poly.entity_id
_entity_poly.type
_entity_poly.pdbx_seq_one_letter_code
_entity_poly.pdbx_strand_id
1 'polypeptide(L)'
;MNHLHRIGFGALIMYTVALFAVEKFTSFETVYHFMTDIKGPVPYYAINTSLSTFFLGAASLLFLFQWSATPRSGRRDRRALFALGQCYLFAFLALDDRLMAHEHFAWITGIHEIFWFGSAALAEAALVLLLADVAKWPRRAVHCFVGAVGAFGIMMLTDLFVPRMLLWRICFEDLAKLWAAALLFMFAWELTLERITLRRELKGEPDESS
;
A
#
# COMPACT_ATOMS: atom_id res chain seq x y z
N MET A 1 18.16 -1.17 -8.91
CA MET A 1 17.43 -0.72 -7.70
C MET A 1 18.29 0.36 -7.07
N ASN A 2 17.81 1.61 -7.06
CA ASN A 2 18.62 2.76 -6.63
C ASN A 2 19.04 2.61 -5.16
N HIS A 3 20.18 3.19 -4.77
CA HIS A 3 20.70 3.09 -3.39
C HIS A 3 19.67 3.50 -2.34
N LEU A 4 18.84 4.52 -2.63
CA LEU A 4 17.77 4.99 -1.75
C LEU A 4 16.71 3.91 -1.48
N HIS A 5 16.31 3.15 -2.49
CA HIS A 5 15.35 2.05 -2.31
C HIS A 5 15.92 0.95 -1.42
N ARG A 6 17.21 0.61 -1.58
CA ARG A 6 17.88 -0.40 -0.74
C ARG A 6 17.94 0.04 0.72
N ILE A 7 18.25 1.31 0.98
CA ILE A 7 18.29 1.87 2.33
C ILE A 7 16.88 1.85 2.95
N GLY A 8 15.86 2.29 2.21
CA GLY A 8 14.47 2.28 2.69
C GLY A 8 13.97 0.87 3.01
N PHE A 9 14.18 -0.11 2.13
CA PHE A 9 13.83 -1.51 2.38
C PHE A 9 14.62 -2.10 3.55
N GLY A 10 15.93 -1.80 3.65
CA GLY A 10 16.76 -2.21 4.77
C GLY A 10 16.23 -1.68 6.11
N ALA A 11 15.81 -0.42 6.14
CA ALA A 11 15.18 0.19 7.31
C ALA A 11 13.86 -0.49 7.68
N LEU A 12 12.99 -0.81 6.71
CA LEU A 12 11.75 -1.54 6.95
C LEU A 12 11.99 -2.96 7.47
N ILE A 13 13.02 -3.65 6.98
CA ILE A 13 13.42 -4.97 7.51
C ILE A 13 13.89 -4.85 8.96
N MET A 14 14.76 -3.88 9.26
CA MET A 14 15.22 -3.65 10.63
C MET A 14 14.06 -3.31 11.57
N TYR A 15 13.12 -2.47 11.11
CA TYR A 15 11.90 -2.12 11.85
C TYR A 15 11.02 -3.36 12.11
N THR A 16 10.81 -4.19 11.09
CA THR A 16 10.07 -5.46 11.20
C THR A 16 10.70 -6.36 12.28
N VAL A 17 12.01 -6.62 12.19
CA VAL A 17 12.73 -7.47 13.14
C VAL A 17 12.68 -6.89 14.56
N ALA A 18 12.81 -5.57 14.70
CA ALA A 18 12.75 -4.91 16.00
C ALA A 18 11.38 -5.12 16.65
N LEU A 19 10.27 -5.00 15.91
CA LEU A 19 8.93 -5.19 16.46
C LEU A 19 8.67 -6.63 16.92
N PHE A 20 9.07 -7.62 16.13
CA PHE A 20 9.00 -9.03 16.55
C PHE A 20 9.82 -9.29 17.82
N ALA A 21 11.01 -8.70 17.92
CA ALA A 21 11.86 -8.81 19.10
C ALA A 21 11.21 -8.14 20.31
N VAL A 22 10.69 -6.93 20.17
CA VAL A 22 9.99 -6.22 21.26
C VAL A 22 8.81 -7.04 21.75
N GLU A 23 7.94 -7.55 20.87
CA GLU A 23 6.78 -8.35 21.30
C GLU A 23 7.21 -9.60 22.08
N LYS A 24 8.28 -10.26 21.62
CA LYS A 24 8.82 -11.45 22.27
C LYS A 24 9.34 -11.19 23.68
N PHE A 25 9.92 -10.01 23.93
CA PHE A 25 10.65 -9.70 25.16
C PHE A 25 9.89 -8.79 26.14
N THR A 26 8.81 -8.13 25.72
CA THR A 26 8.00 -7.26 26.60
C THR A 26 6.60 -7.83 26.80
N SER A 27 5.66 -7.45 25.96
CA SER A 27 4.27 -7.91 25.97
C SER A 27 3.54 -7.42 24.72
N PHE A 28 2.43 -8.09 24.43
CA PHE A 28 1.43 -7.68 23.44
C PHE A 28 1.04 -6.19 23.56
N GLU A 29 0.70 -5.74 24.77
CA GLU A 29 0.25 -4.37 25.03
C GLU A 29 1.31 -3.32 24.65
N THR A 30 2.58 -3.66 24.86
CA THR A 30 3.69 -2.76 24.52
C THR A 30 3.78 -2.53 23.03
N VAL A 31 3.59 -3.57 22.21
CA VAL A 31 3.71 -3.50 20.75
C VAL A 31 2.47 -2.89 20.09
N TYR A 32 1.29 -3.15 20.66
CA TYR A 32 0.02 -2.59 20.21
C TYR A 32 0.08 -1.07 20.01
N HIS A 33 0.73 -0.34 20.93
CA HIS A 33 0.87 1.12 20.84
C HIS A 33 1.66 1.61 19.60
N PHE A 34 2.61 0.82 19.10
CA PHE A 34 3.36 1.17 17.89
C PHE A 34 2.58 0.87 16.60
N MET A 35 1.58 0.00 16.68
CA MET A 35 0.92 -0.62 15.53
C MET A 35 -0.46 -0.05 15.20
N THR A 36 -1.34 0.14 16.18
CA THR A 36 -2.79 0.26 15.92
C THR A 36 -3.44 1.58 16.35
N ASP A 37 -3.18 2.10 17.56
CA ASP A 37 -4.01 3.19 18.11
C ASP A 37 -3.23 4.40 18.64
N ILE A 38 -3.66 5.62 18.29
CA ILE A 38 -3.25 6.85 19.00
C ILE A 38 -4.08 6.99 20.30
N LYS A 39 -3.80 6.15 21.30
CA LYS A 39 -4.43 6.24 22.63
C LYS A 39 -3.40 5.94 23.72
N GLY A 40 -2.97 6.98 24.47
CA GLY A 40 -2.16 6.86 25.70
C GLY A 40 -0.90 7.75 25.74
N PRO A 41 -0.09 7.70 26.83
CA PRO A 41 1.07 8.59 27.07
C PRO A 41 2.46 8.00 26.73
N VAL A 42 2.53 6.96 25.89
CA VAL A 42 3.77 6.31 25.44
C VAL A 42 4.39 7.09 24.24
N PRO A 43 5.70 7.29 24.16
CA PRO A 43 6.32 7.88 22.95
C PRO A 43 6.19 6.92 21.75
N TYR A 44 6.07 7.47 20.52
CA TYR A 44 6.06 6.71 19.24
C TYR A 44 4.78 5.93 18.87
N TYR A 45 3.60 6.53 19.10
CA TYR A 45 2.33 5.96 18.70
C TYR A 45 2.12 5.83 17.19
N ALA A 46 1.46 4.73 16.79
CA ALA A 46 0.92 4.54 15.44
C ALA A 46 1.96 4.79 14.33
N ILE A 47 3.23 4.40 14.56
CA ILE A 47 4.27 4.50 13.53
C ILE A 47 3.87 3.67 12.32
N ASN A 48 3.37 2.46 12.56
CA ASN A 48 2.98 1.55 11.49
C ASN A 48 1.90 2.18 10.61
N THR A 49 0.79 2.60 11.22
CA THR A 49 -0.32 3.33 10.57
C THR A 49 0.17 4.58 9.84
N SER A 50 1.08 5.35 10.45
CA SER A 50 1.60 6.58 9.85
C SER A 50 2.44 6.29 8.61
N LEU A 51 3.25 5.22 8.64
CA LEU A 51 4.06 4.80 7.50
C LEU A 51 3.20 4.21 6.38
N SER A 52 2.24 3.33 6.69
CA SER A 52 1.32 2.78 5.68
C SER A 52 0.47 3.88 5.05
N THR A 53 -0.07 4.80 5.84
CA THR A 53 -0.79 5.98 5.36
C THR A 53 0.10 6.84 4.45
N PHE A 54 1.36 7.07 4.84
CA PHE A 54 2.30 7.81 4.01
C PHE A 54 2.55 7.11 2.67
N PHE A 55 2.83 5.81 2.66
CA PHE A 55 3.09 5.06 1.42
C PHE A 55 1.86 5.05 0.50
N LEU A 56 0.66 4.81 1.03
CA LEU A 56 -0.57 4.83 0.25
C LEU A 56 -0.90 6.23 -0.28
N GLY A 57 -0.72 7.27 0.55
CA GLY A 57 -0.89 8.67 0.13
C GLY A 57 0.10 9.07 -0.97
N ALA A 58 1.37 8.70 -0.82
CA ALA A 58 2.40 8.94 -1.84
C ALA A 58 2.08 8.19 -3.14
N ALA A 59 1.63 6.93 -3.06
CA ALA A 59 1.19 6.16 -4.22
C ALA A 59 0.00 6.82 -4.94
N SER A 60 -0.98 7.33 -4.18
CA SER A 60 -2.11 8.08 -4.70
C SER A 60 -1.65 9.33 -5.48
N LEU A 61 -0.72 10.12 -4.92
CA LEU A 61 -0.16 11.30 -5.59
C LEU A 61 0.59 10.96 -6.87
N LEU A 62 1.33 9.85 -6.90
CA LEU A 62 1.99 9.37 -8.13
C LEU A 62 0.96 9.03 -9.21
N PHE A 63 -0.14 8.37 -8.85
CA PHE A 63 -1.21 8.08 -9.79
C PHE A 63 -1.97 9.33 -10.23
N LEU A 64 -2.15 10.32 -9.36
CA LEU A 64 -2.70 11.63 -9.72
C LEU A 64 -1.81 12.34 -10.75
N PHE A 65 -0.50 12.30 -10.57
CA PHE A 65 0.47 12.81 -11.53
C PHE A 65 0.39 12.05 -12.87
N GLN A 66 0.31 10.72 -12.83
CA GLN A 66 0.14 9.91 -14.05
C GLN A 66 -1.15 10.28 -14.78
N TRP A 67 -2.25 10.49 -14.07
CA TRP A 67 -3.53 10.90 -14.63
C TRP A 67 -3.44 12.29 -15.28
N SER A 68 -2.91 13.29 -14.56
CA SER A 68 -2.80 14.66 -15.05
C SER A 68 -1.88 14.77 -16.26
N ALA A 69 -0.83 13.95 -16.29
CA ALA A 69 0.09 13.89 -17.41
C ALA A 69 -0.54 13.24 -18.65
N THR A 70 -1.47 12.29 -18.52
CA THR A 70 -1.99 11.47 -19.64
C THR A 70 -2.76 12.32 -20.67
N PRO A 71 -2.35 12.35 -21.96
CA PRO A 71 -3.07 13.08 -22.99
C PRO A 71 -4.49 12.52 -23.17
N ARG A 72 -5.51 13.38 -23.13
CA ARG A 72 -6.90 12.96 -23.34
C ARG A 72 -7.22 12.89 -24.83
N SER A 73 -7.03 11.72 -25.45
CA SER A 73 -7.30 11.49 -26.89
C SER A 73 -8.71 10.95 -27.20
N GLY A 74 -9.69 11.21 -26.33
CA GLY A 74 -11.09 10.79 -26.52
C GLY A 74 -11.83 10.52 -25.22
N ARG A 75 -13.11 10.11 -25.32
CA ARG A 75 -14.05 9.96 -24.18
C ARG A 75 -13.75 8.77 -23.24
N ARG A 76 -12.79 7.88 -23.56
CA ARG A 76 -12.47 6.65 -22.79
C ARG A 76 -10.99 6.26 -22.88
N ASP A 77 -10.07 7.12 -22.45
CA ASP A 77 -8.69 6.64 -22.26
C ASP A 77 -8.64 5.75 -21.00
N ARG A 78 -8.62 4.43 -21.21
CA ARG A 78 -8.54 3.41 -20.16
C ARG A 78 -7.36 3.65 -19.21
N ARG A 79 -6.24 4.19 -19.71
CA ARG A 79 -5.03 4.46 -18.90
C ARG A 79 -5.22 5.62 -17.94
N ALA A 80 -5.93 6.66 -18.38
CA ALA A 80 -6.30 7.78 -17.53
C ALA A 80 -7.31 7.31 -16.47
N LEU A 81 -8.32 6.54 -16.85
CA LEU A 81 -9.31 6.00 -15.91
C LEU A 81 -8.68 5.05 -14.89
N PHE A 82 -7.73 4.20 -15.31
CA PHE A 82 -6.97 3.34 -14.40
C PHE A 82 -6.20 4.19 -13.39
N ALA A 83 -5.42 5.18 -13.84
CA ALA A 83 -4.66 6.05 -12.93
C ALA A 83 -5.56 6.82 -11.96
N LEU A 84 -6.71 7.32 -12.44
CA LEU A 84 -7.67 7.99 -11.57
C LEU A 84 -8.29 7.03 -10.54
N GLY A 85 -8.65 5.81 -10.95
CA GLY A 85 -9.17 4.78 -10.06
C GLY A 85 -8.17 4.39 -8.98
N GLN A 86 -6.91 4.18 -9.34
CA GLN A 86 -5.82 3.90 -8.40
C GLN A 86 -5.59 5.07 -7.43
N CYS A 87 -5.61 6.31 -7.92
CA CYS A 87 -5.52 7.50 -7.10
C CYS A 87 -6.60 7.52 -6.02
N TYR A 88 -7.87 7.32 -6.39
CA TYR A 88 -8.99 7.29 -5.45
C TYR A 88 -8.91 6.12 -4.49
N LEU A 89 -8.60 4.91 -4.98
CA LEU A 89 -8.53 3.72 -4.15
C LEU A 89 -7.43 3.87 -3.07
N PHE A 90 -6.24 4.32 -3.44
CA PHE A 90 -5.15 4.48 -2.48
C PHE A 90 -5.37 5.66 -1.53
N ALA A 91 -5.99 6.75 -1.99
CA ALA A 91 -6.40 7.82 -1.10
C ALA A 91 -7.44 7.34 -0.09
N PHE A 92 -8.42 6.55 -0.55
CA PHE A 92 -9.43 5.94 0.31
C PHE A 92 -8.80 5.01 1.33
N LEU A 93 -7.90 4.10 0.93
CA LEU A 93 -7.22 3.21 1.85
C LEU A 93 -6.33 3.96 2.86
N ALA A 94 -5.64 5.03 2.43
CA ALA A 94 -4.84 5.86 3.34
C ALA A 94 -5.70 6.57 4.38
N LEU A 95 -6.86 7.10 3.97
CA LEU A 95 -7.82 7.74 4.88
C LEU A 95 -8.46 6.72 5.81
N ASP A 96 -8.84 5.56 5.29
CA ASP A 96 -9.42 4.46 6.07
C ASP A 96 -8.45 3.97 7.14
N ASP A 97 -7.18 3.79 6.79
CA ASP A 97 -6.12 3.37 7.71
C ASP A 97 -5.93 4.37 8.85
N ARG A 98 -6.02 5.67 8.56
CA ARG A 98 -5.83 6.73 9.55
C ARG A 98 -7.07 7.04 10.40
N LEU A 99 -8.25 6.96 9.80
CA LEU A 99 -9.52 7.37 10.40
C LEU A 99 -10.36 6.19 10.89
N MET A 100 -9.91 4.95 10.64
CA MET A 100 -10.61 3.72 11.02
C MET A 100 -12.05 3.72 10.52
N ALA A 101 -12.25 4.19 9.28
CA ALA A 101 -13.58 4.37 8.71
C ALA A 101 -14.34 3.04 8.59
N HIS A 102 -13.62 1.94 8.30
CA HIS A 102 -14.15 0.58 8.31
C HIS A 102 -14.70 0.15 9.68
N GLU A 103 -14.02 0.46 10.79
CA GLU A 103 -14.51 0.13 12.14
C GLU A 103 -15.78 0.92 12.46
N HIS A 104 -15.78 2.22 12.16
CA HIS A 104 -16.95 3.07 12.35
C HIS A 104 -18.14 2.57 11.51
N PHE A 105 -17.89 2.18 10.25
CA PHE A 105 -18.93 1.66 9.39
C PHE A 105 -19.43 0.29 9.87
N ALA A 106 -18.54 -0.60 10.28
CA ALA A 106 -18.89 -1.91 10.83
C ALA A 106 -19.73 -1.77 12.11
N TRP A 107 -19.38 -0.83 12.99
CA TRP A 107 -20.15 -0.53 14.19
C TRP A 107 -21.56 -0.02 13.87
N ILE A 108 -21.71 0.88 12.88
CA ILE A 108 -23.02 1.43 12.49
C ILE A 108 -23.89 0.40 11.79
N THR A 109 -23.32 -0.41 10.91
CA THR A 109 -24.08 -1.29 10.01
C THR A 109 -24.21 -2.73 10.50
N GLY A 110 -23.39 -3.14 11.49
CA GLY A 110 -23.26 -4.52 11.94
C GLY A 110 -22.61 -5.45 10.92
N ILE A 111 -22.07 -4.91 9.82
CA ILE A 111 -21.38 -5.67 8.78
C ILE A 111 -19.92 -5.84 9.20
N HIS A 112 -19.40 -7.07 9.12
CA HIS A 112 -18.02 -7.36 9.49
C HIS A 112 -17.02 -6.62 8.58
N GLU A 113 -15.93 -6.13 9.17
CA GLU A 113 -14.87 -5.34 8.49
C GLU A 113 -14.24 -6.05 7.29
N ILE A 114 -14.26 -7.39 7.26
CA ILE A 114 -13.74 -8.20 6.17
C ILE A 114 -14.41 -7.88 4.83
N PHE A 115 -15.69 -7.51 4.83
CA PHE A 115 -16.42 -7.14 3.63
C PHE A 115 -15.96 -5.78 3.09
N TRP A 116 -15.50 -4.89 3.97
CA TRP A 116 -14.96 -3.59 3.59
C TRP A 116 -13.67 -3.77 2.78
N PHE A 117 -12.71 -4.51 3.35
CA PHE A 117 -11.44 -4.82 2.69
C PHE A 117 -11.64 -5.72 1.46
N GLY A 118 -12.57 -6.66 1.52
CA GLY A 118 -12.95 -7.49 0.37
C GLY A 118 -13.50 -6.64 -0.79
N SER A 119 -14.31 -5.63 -0.50
CA SER A 119 -14.85 -4.73 -1.53
C SER A 119 -13.75 -3.88 -2.18
N ALA A 120 -12.77 -3.40 -1.40
CA ALA A 120 -11.60 -2.69 -1.93
C ALA A 120 -10.75 -3.60 -2.82
N ALA A 121 -10.53 -4.85 -2.42
CA ALA A 121 -9.81 -5.84 -3.23
C ALA A 121 -10.54 -6.18 -4.54
N LEU A 122 -11.88 -6.29 -4.50
CA LEU A 122 -12.70 -6.47 -5.70
C LEU A 122 -12.65 -5.25 -6.62
N ALA A 123 -12.69 -4.05 -6.06
CA ALA A 123 -12.56 -2.81 -6.82
C ALA A 123 -11.18 -2.74 -7.50
N GLU A 124 -10.11 -3.09 -6.79
CA GLU A 124 -8.77 -3.18 -7.36
C GLU A 124 -8.69 -4.19 -8.51
N ALA A 125 -9.19 -5.40 -8.28
CA ALA A 125 -9.25 -6.42 -9.32
C ALA A 125 -10.02 -5.95 -10.56
N ALA A 126 -11.15 -5.26 -10.37
CA ALA A 126 -11.91 -4.68 -11.47
C ALA A 126 -11.13 -3.59 -12.21
N LEU A 127 -10.43 -2.69 -11.52
CA LEU A 127 -9.57 -1.68 -12.14
C LEU A 127 -8.47 -2.34 -12.98
N VAL A 128 -7.81 -3.37 -12.45
CA VAL A 128 -6.75 -4.09 -13.17
C VAL A 128 -7.30 -4.83 -14.39
N LEU A 129 -8.35 -5.64 -14.22
CA LEU A 129 -8.90 -6.46 -15.32
C LEU A 129 -9.53 -5.61 -16.43
N LEU A 130 -10.23 -4.53 -16.07
CA LEU A 130 -11.00 -3.73 -17.02
C LEU A 130 -10.18 -2.58 -17.63
N LEU A 131 -9.22 -2.01 -16.91
CA LEU A 131 -8.56 -0.77 -17.33
C LEU A 131 -7.03 -0.88 -17.47
N ALA A 132 -6.38 -1.79 -16.74
CA ALA A 132 -4.93 -1.94 -16.86
C ALA A 132 -4.54 -2.67 -18.15
N ASP A 133 -3.38 -2.27 -18.68
CA ASP A 133 -2.70 -2.95 -19.77
C ASP A 133 -1.49 -3.68 -19.18
N VAL A 134 -1.77 -4.74 -18.39
CA VAL A 134 -0.77 -5.44 -17.55
C VAL A 134 0.39 -5.99 -18.37
N ALA A 135 0.16 -6.35 -19.63
CA ALA A 135 1.19 -6.82 -20.54
C ALA A 135 2.30 -5.78 -20.81
N LYS A 136 1.99 -4.50 -20.58
CA LYS A 136 2.94 -3.39 -20.73
C LYS A 136 3.55 -2.94 -19.41
N TRP A 137 3.25 -3.60 -18.29
CA TRP A 137 3.86 -3.24 -17.02
C TRP A 137 5.32 -3.70 -16.97
N PRO A 138 6.22 -2.91 -16.37
CA PRO A 138 7.59 -3.31 -16.18
C PRO A 138 7.61 -4.47 -15.17
N ARG A 139 8.49 -5.45 -15.37
CA ARG A 139 8.57 -6.65 -14.51
C ARG A 139 8.65 -6.32 -13.02
N ARG A 140 9.34 -5.23 -12.67
CA ARG A 140 9.45 -4.75 -11.29
C ARG A 140 8.10 -4.30 -10.71
N ALA A 141 7.30 -3.57 -11.47
CA ALA A 141 5.96 -3.19 -11.05
C ALA A 141 5.09 -4.43 -10.82
N VAL A 142 5.14 -5.42 -11.72
CA VAL A 142 4.42 -6.69 -11.56
C VAL A 142 4.84 -7.41 -10.26
N HIS A 143 6.13 -7.54 -10.00
CA HIS A 143 6.60 -8.18 -8.76
C HIS A 143 6.17 -7.40 -7.50
N CYS A 144 6.21 -6.07 -7.53
CA CYS A 144 5.74 -5.25 -6.41
C CYS A 144 4.24 -5.44 -6.19
N PHE A 145 3.45 -5.42 -7.26
CA PHE A 145 1.99 -5.62 -7.19
C PHE A 145 1.64 -7.02 -6.64
N VAL A 146 2.25 -8.07 -7.18
CA VAL A 146 2.04 -9.45 -6.69
C VAL A 146 2.49 -9.60 -5.23
N GLY A 147 3.62 -9.00 -4.87
CA GLY A 147 4.09 -8.99 -3.49
C GLY A 147 3.12 -8.28 -2.55
N ALA A 148 2.55 -7.15 -2.97
CA ALA A 148 1.54 -6.43 -2.21
C ALA A 148 0.26 -7.25 -2.01
N VAL A 149 -0.22 -7.92 -3.08
CA VAL A 149 -1.37 -8.84 -3.00
C VAL A 149 -1.08 -9.99 -2.02
N GLY A 150 0.13 -10.55 -2.07
CA GLY A 150 0.56 -11.60 -1.13
C GLY A 150 0.58 -11.12 0.32
N ALA A 151 1.16 -9.94 0.58
CA ALA A 151 1.21 -9.35 1.91
C ALA A 151 -0.19 -9.00 2.44
N PHE A 152 -1.05 -8.41 1.60
CA PHE A 152 -2.46 -8.18 1.94
C PHE A 152 -3.21 -9.49 2.23
N GLY A 153 -2.95 -10.55 1.46
CA GLY A 153 -3.49 -11.88 1.73
C GLY A 153 -3.06 -12.43 3.08
N ILE A 154 -1.78 -12.28 3.46
CA ILE A 154 -1.27 -12.67 4.78
C ILE A 154 -1.99 -11.90 5.89
N MET A 155 -2.17 -10.59 5.74
CA MET A 155 -2.93 -9.76 6.68
C MET A 155 -4.35 -10.31 6.85
N MET A 156 -5.10 -10.51 5.76
CA MET A 156 -6.47 -11.02 5.79
C MET A 156 -6.59 -12.43 6.42
N LEU A 157 -5.65 -13.33 6.09
CA LEU A 157 -5.63 -14.68 6.66
C LEU A 157 -5.31 -14.67 8.15
N THR A 158 -4.39 -13.78 8.56
CA THR A 158 -4.03 -13.62 9.98
C THR A 158 -5.23 -13.10 10.76
N ASP A 159 -5.93 -12.11 10.24
CA ASP A 159 -7.10 -11.56 10.92
C ASP A 159 -8.25 -12.58 11.03
N LEU A 160 -8.51 -13.34 9.96
CA LEU A 160 -9.63 -14.28 9.91
C LEU A 160 -9.41 -15.57 10.70
N PHE A 161 -8.20 -16.13 10.68
CA PHE A 161 -7.94 -17.48 11.17
C PHE A 161 -7.08 -17.55 12.43
N VAL A 162 -6.28 -16.53 12.72
CA VAL A 162 -5.32 -16.60 13.83
C VAL A 162 -5.98 -16.11 15.13
N PRO A 163 -5.94 -16.90 16.23
CA PRO A 163 -6.52 -16.49 17.51
C PRO A 163 -5.92 -15.19 18.03
N ARG A 164 -6.78 -14.29 18.52
CA ARG A 164 -6.40 -12.94 18.98
C ARG A 164 -5.25 -12.90 20.01
N MET A 165 -5.10 -13.96 20.80
CA MET A 165 -4.12 -14.06 21.90
C MET A 165 -2.81 -14.75 21.48
N LEU A 166 -2.64 -15.12 20.21
CA LEU A 166 -1.43 -15.77 19.74
C LEU A 166 -0.28 -14.76 19.67
N LEU A 167 0.88 -15.13 20.22
CA LEU A 167 2.12 -14.36 20.09
C LEU A 167 2.41 -14.08 18.61
N TRP A 168 2.75 -12.82 18.31
CA TRP A 168 3.04 -12.30 16.98
C TRP A 168 1.88 -12.14 16.02
N ARG A 169 0.64 -12.47 16.42
CA ARG A 169 -0.53 -12.26 15.53
C ARG A 169 -0.57 -10.81 15.03
N ILE A 170 -0.51 -9.84 15.95
CA ILE A 170 -0.59 -8.42 15.60
C ILE A 170 0.64 -8.01 14.78
N CYS A 171 1.86 -8.44 15.16
CA CYS A 171 3.03 -8.18 14.33
C CYS A 171 2.84 -8.68 12.90
N PHE A 172 2.34 -9.90 12.69
CA PHE A 172 2.11 -10.43 11.35
C PHE A 172 1.07 -9.63 10.57
N GLU A 173 -0.07 -9.34 11.20
CA GLU A 173 -1.17 -8.60 10.60
C GLU A 173 -0.72 -7.20 10.16
N ASP A 174 -0.19 -6.41 11.10
CA ASP A 174 0.17 -5.01 10.91
C ASP A 174 1.41 -4.82 10.05
N LEU A 175 2.44 -5.68 10.20
CA LEU A 175 3.62 -5.61 9.34
C LEU A 175 3.27 -6.05 7.91
N ALA A 176 2.41 -7.06 7.73
CA ALA A 176 1.97 -7.45 6.40
C ALA A 176 1.23 -6.32 5.70
N LYS A 177 0.38 -5.58 6.42
CA LYS A 177 -0.27 -4.36 5.92
C LYS A 177 0.74 -3.27 5.52
N LEU A 178 1.74 -3.00 6.35
CA LEU A 178 2.79 -2.03 6.03
C LEU A 178 3.59 -2.44 4.79
N TRP A 179 3.98 -3.70 4.70
CA TRP A 179 4.69 -4.24 3.54
C TRP A 179 3.84 -4.16 2.27
N ALA A 180 2.53 -4.42 2.36
CA ALA A 180 1.61 -4.23 1.25
C ALA A 180 1.61 -2.76 0.77
N ALA A 181 1.48 -1.80 1.69
CA ALA A 181 1.50 -0.37 1.38
C ALA A 181 2.83 0.07 0.73
N ALA A 182 3.97 -0.35 1.28
CA ALA A 182 5.28 -0.04 0.74
C ALA A 182 5.47 -0.61 -0.69
N LEU A 183 5.00 -1.84 -0.92
CA LEU A 183 5.06 -2.48 -2.24
C LEU A 183 4.12 -1.81 -3.25
N LEU A 184 2.93 -1.37 -2.84
CA LEU A 184 2.02 -0.59 -3.71
C LEU A 184 2.60 0.78 -4.08
N PHE A 185 3.30 1.43 -3.14
CA PHE A 185 4.06 2.64 -3.44
C PHE A 185 5.15 2.38 -4.49
N MET A 186 5.95 1.32 -4.31
CA MET A 186 6.96 0.93 -5.29
C MET A 186 6.37 0.57 -6.65
N PHE A 187 5.21 -0.08 -6.67
CA PHE A 187 4.45 -0.35 -7.88
C PHE A 187 4.06 0.95 -8.61
N ALA A 188 3.47 1.91 -7.89
CA ALA A 188 3.10 3.21 -8.45
C ALA A 188 4.33 3.98 -8.97
N TRP A 189 5.45 3.90 -8.25
CA TRP A 189 6.71 4.52 -8.63
C TRP A 189 7.28 3.94 -9.92
N GLU A 190 7.39 2.62 -10.04
CA GLU A 190 7.94 1.96 -11.24
C GLU A 190 7.08 2.24 -12.48
N LEU A 191 5.74 2.25 -12.35
CA LEU A 191 4.85 2.69 -13.44
C LEU A 191 5.03 4.16 -13.80
N THR A 192 5.31 5.02 -12.82
CA THR A 192 5.55 6.45 -13.06
C THR A 192 6.87 6.66 -13.81
N LEU A 193 7.94 5.98 -13.38
CA LEU A 193 9.24 6.02 -14.05
C LEU A 193 9.15 5.58 -15.51
N GLU A 194 8.53 4.43 -15.77
CA GLU A 194 8.35 3.95 -17.15
C GLU A 194 7.64 4.99 -18.02
N ARG A 195 6.59 5.63 -17.52
CA ARG A 195 5.88 6.69 -18.25
C ARG A 195 6.75 7.93 -18.51
N ILE A 196 7.61 8.30 -17.57
CA ILE A 196 8.53 9.43 -17.74
C ILE A 196 9.57 9.08 -18.81
N THR A 197 10.18 7.90 -18.74
CA THR A 197 11.16 7.41 -19.71
C THR A 197 10.57 7.36 -21.12
N LEU A 198 9.41 6.73 -21.30
CA LEU A 198 8.74 6.65 -22.60
C LEU A 198 8.42 8.03 -23.19
N ARG A 199 8.09 9.02 -22.35
CA ARG A 199 7.87 10.40 -22.83
C ARG A 199 9.14 11.09 -23.29
N ARG A 200 10.25 10.89 -22.59
CA ARG A 200 11.56 11.45 -22.96
C ARG A 200 12.03 10.86 -24.30
N GLU A 201 11.91 9.55 -24.46
CA GLU A 201 12.20 8.85 -25.71
C GLU A 201 11.38 9.40 -26.88
N LEU A 202 10.07 9.60 -26.69
CA LEU A 202 9.19 10.18 -27.71
C LEU A 202 9.53 11.64 -28.06
N LYS A 203 10.16 12.38 -27.14
CA LYS A 203 10.63 13.76 -27.36
C LYS A 203 12.05 13.84 -27.93
N GLY A 204 12.77 12.72 -28.02
CA GLY A 204 14.18 12.68 -28.45
C GLY A 204 15.15 13.29 -27.43
N GLU A 205 14.77 13.37 -26.15
CA GLU A 205 15.67 13.83 -25.08
C GLU A 205 16.65 12.71 -24.70
N PRO A 206 17.96 12.96 -24.61
CA PRO A 206 18.94 11.94 -24.24
C PRO A 206 18.74 11.43 -22.82
N ASP A 207 18.97 10.13 -22.60
CA ASP A 207 18.84 9.49 -21.30
C ASP A 207 20.05 9.85 -20.42
N GLU A 208 19.88 10.76 -19.46
CA GLU A 208 20.96 11.24 -18.57
C GLU A 208 21.36 10.22 -17.49
N SER A 209 20.93 8.96 -17.59
CA SER A 209 21.08 7.95 -16.53
C SER A 209 22.15 6.87 -16.77
N SER A 210 23.05 7.05 -17.73
CA SER A 210 24.25 6.21 -17.93
C SER A 210 25.36 6.47 -16.91
#